data_AF-U5N327-F1
#
_entry.id   AF-U5N327-F1
#
_cell.length_a   1.000
_cell.length_b   1.000
_cell.length_c   1.000
_cell.angle_alpha   90.00
_cell.angle_beta   90.00
_cell.angle_gamma   90.00
#
_symmetry.space_group_name_H-M   'P 1'
#
loop_
_entity.id
_entity.type
_entity.pdbx_description
1 polymer ?
#
loop_
_entity_poly.entity_id
_entity_poly.type
_entity_poly.pdbx_seq_one_letter_code
_entity_poly.pdbx_strand_id
1 'polypeptide(L)'
;MHGEQPQKVYRYRNFSELTLDSLCLDKLYFANPSSFNDPMDCQPTVISDSSKQELQAILYELVKRRVSSEALSSLKKAKYNKDDAKDYSIQLANNTASKALADIAYYATNPDYEESNISVEDAECWILTCDIQTELLKQYDKGVCCFSSTPDSSLLWSHYGDQHRGLCIGYSLKRKPIPTLHKVDYSDDRCLHTSLIARAILNNEFSAKKELDNTVLLRKATPWKYESEWRLFDHVGLNDSP
;
A
#
# COMPACT_ATOMS: atom_id res chain seq x y z
N MET A 1 7.66 19.36 5.66
CA MET A 1 8.08 19.75 7.03
C MET A 1 8.15 18.47 7.86
N HIS A 2 9.34 18.02 8.26
CA HIS A 2 9.43 16.90 9.21
C HIS A 2 9.03 17.46 10.58
N GLY A 3 7.78 17.22 10.98
CA GLY A 3 7.44 17.37 12.40
C GLY A 3 8.38 16.49 13.21
N GLU A 4 8.84 17.00 14.36
CA GLU A 4 9.78 16.29 15.22
C GLU A 4 9.16 14.93 15.61
N GLN A 5 9.88 13.84 15.34
CA GLN A 5 9.42 12.50 15.75
C GLN A 5 9.38 12.40 17.28
N PRO A 6 8.43 11.65 17.84
CA PRO A 6 8.33 11.51 19.29
C PRO A 6 9.54 10.75 19.85
N GLN A 7 10.01 11.11 21.04
CA GLN A 7 11.13 10.40 21.70
C GLN A 7 10.82 8.92 22.02
N LYS A 8 9.53 8.64 22.24
CA LYS A 8 8.99 7.31 22.52
C LYS A 8 7.66 7.12 21.81
N VAL A 9 7.38 5.89 21.41
CA VAL A 9 6.09 5.46 20.88
C VAL A 9 5.61 4.21 21.59
N TYR A 10 4.32 3.94 21.52
CA TYR A 10 3.66 2.90 22.31
C TYR A 10 2.91 1.93 21.41
N ARG A 11 2.89 0.66 21.79
CA ARG A 11 2.09 -0.37 21.11
C ARG A 11 1.28 -1.15 22.14
N TYR A 12 -0.02 -1.19 21.93
CA TYR A 12 -0.97 -1.94 22.75
C TYR A 12 -1.07 -3.36 22.18
N ARG A 13 -0.97 -4.37 23.04
CA ARG A 13 -0.94 -5.78 22.64
C ARG A 13 -1.67 -6.65 23.65
N ASN A 14 -2.19 -7.78 23.19
CA ASN A 14 -2.59 -8.87 24.08
C ASN A 14 -1.35 -9.55 24.69
N PHE A 15 -1.50 -10.10 25.89
CA PHE A 15 -0.47 -10.94 26.51
C PHE A 15 -0.51 -12.33 25.87
N SER A 16 0.52 -12.68 25.09
CA SER A 16 0.61 -13.95 24.37
C SER A 16 2.08 -14.36 24.16
N GLU A 17 2.31 -15.64 23.84
CA GLU A 17 3.64 -16.15 23.48
C GLU A 17 4.29 -15.33 22.37
N LEU A 18 3.54 -14.96 21.32
CA LEU A 18 4.03 -14.13 20.23
C LEU A 18 4.48 -12.73 20.70
N THR A 19 3.75 -12.13 21.65
CA THR A 19 4.13 -10.84 22.23
C THR A 19 5.40 -10.98 23.07
N LEU A 20 5.52 -12.06 23.84
CA LEU A 20 6.71 -12.35 24.64
C LEU A 20 7.94 -12.61 23.76
N ASP A 21 7.81 -13.44 22.72
CA ASP A 21 8.88 -13.72 21.77
C ASP A 21 9.37 -12.45 21.07
N SER A 22 8.44 -11.60 20.64
CA SER A 22 8.78 -10.31 20.02
C SER A 22 9.59 -9.42 20.96
N LEU A 23 9.25 -9.41 22.26
CA LEU A 23 9.99 -8.64 23.27
C LEU A 23 11.35 -9.25 23.60
N CYS A 24 11.41 -10.57 23.80
CA CYS A 24 12.63 -11.28 24.17
C CYS A 24 13.66 -11.30 23.04
N LEU A 25 13.20 -11.33 21.79
CA LEU A 25 14.06 -11.38 20.60
C LEU A 25 14.34 -10.00 19.99
N ASP A 26 13.80 -8.91 20.57
CA ASP A 26 13.85 -7.54 20.04
C ASP A 26 13.37 -7.49 18.57
N LYS A 27 12.16 -8.00 18.32
CA LYS A 27 11.55 -8.09 16.99
C LYS A 27 10.23 -7.36 16.91
N LEU A 28 9.93 -6.88 15.71
CA LEU A 28 8.67 -6.22 15.37
C LEU A 28 7.97 -6.97 14.24
N TYR A 29 6.68 -7.19 14.39
CA TYR A 29 5.83 -7.69 13.31
C TYR A 29 5.26 -6.53 12.49
N PHE A 30 5.49 -6.61 11.18
CA PHE A 30 5.02 -5.69 10.15
C PHE A 30 3.91 -6.36 9.35
N ALA A 31 2.69 -5.87 9.51
CA ALA A 31 1.51 -6.43 8.86
C ALA A 31 1.45 -6.03 7.39
N ASN A 32 0.89 -6.90 6.54
CA ASN A 32 0.54 -6.52 5.18
C ASN A 32 -0.60 -5.47 5.24
N PRO A 33 -0.51 -4.33 4.53
CA PRO A 33 -1.60 -3.36 4.46
C PRO A 33 -2.97 -3.99 4.15
N SER A 34 -3.01 -5.03 3.32
CA SER A 34 -4.25 -5.73 2.96
C SER A 34 -4.89 -6.51 4.12
N SER A 35 -4.20 -6.69 5.25
CA SER A 35 -4.72 -7.40 6.43
C SER A 35 -5.19 -6.47 7.55
N PHE A 36 -5.31 -5.17 7.28
CA PHE A 36 -5.77 -4.20 8.27
C PHE A 36 -7.26 -4.41 8.61
N ASN A 37 -7.62 -4.05 9.83
CA ASN A 37 -9.00 -4.19 10.35
C ASN A 37 -9.96 -3.15 9.77
N ASP A 38 -9.45 -1.98 9.38
CA ASP A 38 -10.21 -0.98 8.62
C ASP A 38 -10.04 -1.29 7.12
N PRO A 39 -11.13 -1.67 6.42
CA PRO A 39 -11.07 -1.95 4.99
C PRO A 39 -10.64 -0.75 4.16
N MET A 40 -10.77 0.47 4.67
CA MET A 40 -10.46 1.70 3.95
C MET A 40 -9.05 2.23 4.24
N ASP A 41 -8.35 1.66 5.23
CA ASP A 41 -6.96 2.01 5.55
C ASP A 41 -6.02 1.37 4.52
N CYS A 42 -5.09 2.17 4.00
CA CYS A 42 -4.22 1.81 2.88
C CYS A 42 -4.95 1.47 1.56
N GLN A 43 -6.21 1.89 1.41
CA GLN A 43 -7.03 1.63 0.21
C GLN A 43 -7.65 2.94 -0.31
N PRO A 44 -6.89 3.77 -1.04
CA PRO A 44 -7.43 4.99 -1.65
C PRO A 44 -8.41 4.67 -2.78
N THR A 45 -9.31 5.62 -3.05
CA THR A 45 -10.21 5.58 -4.19
C THR A 45 -9.57 6.32 -5.35
N VAL A 46 -9.37 5.65 -6.48
CA VAL A 46 -8.82 6.30 -7.68
C VAL A 46 -9.93 7.08 -8.39
N ILE A 47 -9.67 8.35 -8.68
CA ILE A 47 -10.55 9.24 -9.43
C ILE A 47 -9.87 9.58 -10.75
N SER A 48 -10.55 9.30 -11.85
CA SER A 48 -10.04 9.64 -13.18
C SER A 48 -10.13 11.15 -13.44
N ASP A 49 -8.99 11.75 -13.73
CA ASP A 49 -8.82 13.11 -14.27
C ASP A 49 -7.91 13.12 -15.51
N SER A 50 -7.66 11.94 -16.07
CA SER A 50 -6.74 11.67 -17.18
C SER A 50 -7.50 11.28 -18.46
N SER A 51 -6.86 11.46 -19.61
CA SER A 51 -7.40 10.96 -20.88
C SER A 51 -7.37 9.44 -20.93
N LYS A 52 -8.22 8.83 -21.77
CA LYS A 52 -8.21 7.38 -22.01
C LYS A 52 -6.81 6.84 -22.34
N GLN A 53 -6.06 7.53 -23.19
CA GLN A 53 -4.71 7.12 -23.59
C GLN A 53 -3.74 7.13 -22.41
N GLU A 54 -3.86 8.10 -21.51
CA GLU A 54 -3.06 8.17 -20.29
C GLU A 54 -3.46 7.07 -19.30
N LEU A 55 -4.77 6.78 -19.13
CA LEU A 55 -5.25 5.65 -18.31
C LEU A 55 -4.71 4.31 -18.82
N GLN A 56 -4.78 4.08 -20.14
CA GLN A 56 -4.21 2.89 -20.77
C GLN A 56 -2.70 2.78 -20.50
N ALA A 57 -1.96 3.89 -20.59
CA ALA A 57 -0.53 3.92 -20.31
C ALA A 57 -0.20 3.65 -18.83
N ILE A 58 -0.97 4.22 -17.90
CA ILE A 58 -0.83 3.99 -16.45
C ILE A 58 -1.02 2.49 -16.16
N LEU A 59 -2.15 1.91 -16.61
CA LEU A 59 -2.47 0.52 -16.34
C LEU A 59 -1.41 -0.42 -16.95
N TYR A 60 -0.99 -0.14 -18.18
CA TYR A 60 0.05 -0.91 -18.87
C TYR A 60 1.33 -0.96 -18.04
N GLU A 61 1.81 0.19 -17.56
CA GLU A 61 3.05 0.26 -16.79
C GLU A 61 2.92 -0.39 -15.40
N LEU A 62 1.78 -0.27 -14.72
CA LEU A 62 1.51 -0.94 -13.44
C LEU A 62 1.53 -2.46 -13.58
N VAL A 63 0.82 -3.01 -14.57
CA VAL A 63 0.78 -4.46 -14.85
C VAL A 63 2.18 -4.95 -15.22
N LYS A 64 2.88 -4.21 -16.09
CA LYS A 64 4.23 -4.55 -16.53
C LYS A 64 5.22 -4.64 -15.37
N ARG A 65 5.19 -3.68 -14.43
CA ARG A 65 6.05 -3.69 -13.24
C ARG A 65 5.79 -4.91 -12.37
N ARG A 66 4.53 -5.18 -12.04
CA ARG A 66 4.14 -6.32 -11.21
C ARG A 66 4.58 -7.64 -11.84
N VAL A 67 4.17 -7.89 -13.08
CA VAL A 67 4.42 -9.17 -13.76
C VAL A 67 5.91 -9.42 -13.96
N SER A 68 6.69 -8.38 -14.30
CA SER A 68 8.16 -8.51 -14.41
C SER A 68 8.79 -8.88 -13.06
N SER A 69 8.37 -8.23 -11.96
CA SER A 69 8.85 -8.53 -10.61
C SER A 69 8.50 -9.97 -10.17
N GLU A 70 7.26 -10.40 -10.37
CA GLU A 70 6.78 -11.75 -10.03
C GLU A 70 7.50 -12.84 -10.84
N ALA A 71 7.69 -12.61 -12.14
CA ALA A 71 8.41 -13.52 -13.02
C ALA A 71 9.88 -13.66 -12.60
N LEU A 72 10.56 -12.55 -12.32
CA LEU A 72 11.95 -12.57 -11.83
C LEU A 72 12.06 -13.29 -10.48
N SER A 73 11.15 -13.02 -9.54
CA SER A 73 11.10 -13.70 -8.24
C SER A 73 10.92 -15.22 -8.41
N SER A 74 10.04 -15.64 -9.32
CA SER A 74 9.78 -17.05 -9.61
C SER A 74 10.98 -17.74 -10.27
N LEU A 75 11.61 -17.10 -11.26
CA LEU A 75 12.80 -17.63 -11.95
C LEU A 75 14.00 -17.76 -10.99
N LYS A 76 14.19 -16.77 -10.11
CA LYS A 76 15.21 -16.81 -9.06
C LYS A 76 15.01 -17.99 -8.11
N LYS A 77 13.77 -18.26 -7.68
CA LYS A 77 13.43 -19.43 -6.85
C LYS A 77 13.68 -20.75 -7.58
N ALA A 78 13.45 -20.79 -8.90
CA ALA A 78 13.75 -21.94 -9.74
C ALA A 78 15.26 -22.11 -10.05
N LYS A 79 16.13 -21.24 -9.52
CA LYS A 79 17.58 -21.20 -9.80
C LYS A 79 17.91 -21.08 -11.30
N TYR A 80 17.01 -20.48 -12.08
CA TYR A 80 17.25 -20.18 -13.48
C TYR A 80 18.01 -18.86 -13.60
N ASN A 81 19.29 -18.92 -13.98
CA ASN A 81 20.23 -17.79 -13.85
C ASN A 81 20.90 -17.45 -15.19
N LYS A 82 20.10 -17.39 -16.27
CA LYS A 82 20.56 -16.96 -17.60
C LYS A 82 20.18 -15.51 -17.86
N ASP A 83 20.99 -14.78 -18.64
CA ASP A 83 20.70 -13.41 -19.06
C ASP A 83 19.32 -13.29 -19.75
N ASP A 84 18.87 -14.36 -20.43
CA ASP A 84 17.54 -14.48 -21.05
C ASP A 84 16.35 -14.35 -20.06
N ALA A 85 16.58 -14.54 -18.76
CA ALA A 85 15.53 -14.49 -17.74
C ALA A 85 14.87 -13.09 -17.65
N LYS A 86 15.68 -12.05 -17.82
CA LYS A 86 15.21 -10.66 -17.78
C LYS A 86 14.43 -10.30 -19.04
N ASP A 87 14.92 -10.74 -20.20
CA ASP A 87 14.23 -10.51 -21.47
C ASP A 87 12.89 -11.24 -21.52
N TYR A 88 12.85 -12.48 -21.04
CA TYR A 88 11.61 -13.23 -20.87
C TYR A 88 10.64 -12.53 -19.91
N SER A 89 11.10 -12.06 -18.75
CA SER A 89 10.21 -11.39 -17.78
C SER A 89 9.59 -10.12 -18.36
N ILE A 90 10.37 -9.36 -19.14
CA ILE A 90 9.90 -8.16 -19.84
C ILE A 90 8.92 -8.53 -20.95
N GLN A 91 9.20 -9.55 -21.75
CA GLN A 91 8.31 -9.99 -22.83
C GLN A 91 6.97 -10.49 -22.29
N LEU A 92 7.00 -11.32 -21.26
CA LEU A 92 5.80 -11.79 -20.57
C LEU A 92 5.00 -10.61 -20.02
N ALA A 93 5.66 -9.68 -19.33
CA ALA A 93 5.02 -8.50 -18.76
C ALA A 93 4.34 -7.61 -19.81
N ASN A 94 5.00 -7.35 -20.94
CA ASN A 94 4.42 -6.58 -22.04
C ASN A 94 3.20 -7.29 -22.64
N ASN A 95 3.30 -8.60 -22.90
CA ASN A 95 2.19 -9.39 -23.46
C ASN A 95 0.99 -9.41 -22.51
N THR A 96 1.22 -9.56 -21.20
CA THR A 96 0.16 -9.53 -20.19
C THR A 96 -0.49 -8.15 -20.11
N ALA A 97 0.29 -7.08 -20.14
CA ALA A 97 -0.24 -5.71 -20.11
C ALA A 97 -1.07 -5.38 -21.37
N SER A 98 -0.57 -5.73 -22.57
CA SER A 98 -1.32 -5.58 -23.83
C SER A 98 -2.61 -6.39 -23.84
N LYS A 99 -2.57 -7.62 -23.31
CA LYS A 99 -3.76 -8.46 -23.20
C LYS A 99 -4.80 -7.85 -22.26
N ALA A 100 -4.38 -7.33 -21.09
CA ALA A 100 -5.29 -6.67 -20.15
C ALA A 100 -6.03 -5.50 -20.82
N LEU A 101 -5.33 -4.65 -21.58
CA LEU A 101 -5.97 -3.56 -22.32
C LEU A 101 -6.95 -4.06 -23.39
N ALA A 102 -6.60 -5.12 -24.13
CA ALA A 102 -7.48 -5.71 -25.14
C ALA A 102 -8.75 -6.32 -24.51
N ASP A 103 -8.60 -7.00 -23.38
CA ASP A 103 -9.73 -7.58 -22.63
C ASP A 103 -10.66 -6.46 -22.14
N ILE A 104 -10.11 -5.35 -21.60
CA ILE A 104 -10.91 -4.18 -21.18
C ILE A 104 -11.65 -3.53 -22.35
N ALA A 105 -10.97 -3.32 -23.49
CA ALA A 105 -11.61 -2.77 -24.68
C ALA A 105 -12.76 -3.67 -25.18
N TYR A 106 -12.61 -5.00 -25.05
CA TYR A 106 -13.70 -5.93 -25.33
C TYR A 106 -14.83 -5.80 -24.31
N TYR A 107 -14.55 -5.82 -23.00
CA TYR A 107 -15.60 -5.71 -21.96
C TYR A 107 -16.36 -4.39 -22.01
N ALA A 108 -15.72 -3.29 -22.42
CA ALA A 108 -16.38 -2.00 -22.62
C ALA A 108 -17.48 -2.02 -23.70
N THR A 109 -17.51 -3.05 -24.55
CA THR A 109 -18.56 -3.28 -25.56
C THR A 109 -19.75 -4.09 -25.05
N ASN A 110 -19.82 -4.42 -23.74
CA ASN A 110 -20.95 -5.14 -23.16
C ASN A 110 -22.28 -4.39 -23.43
N PRO A 111 -23.30 -5.05 -24.03
CA PRO A 111 -24.62 -4.46 -24.28
C PRO A 111 -25.30 -3.84 -23.05
N ASP A 112 -25.01 -4.32 -21.83
CA ASP A 112 -25.57 -3.77 -20.59
C ASP A 112 -25.27 -2.27 -20.41
N TYR A 113 -24.14 -1.78 -20.95
CA TYR A 113 -23.78 -0.37 -20.94
C TYR A 113 -24.67 0.46 -21.89
N GLU A 114 -25.02 -0.09 -23.05
CA GLU A 114 -25.93 0.56 -24.01
C GLU A 114 -27.34 0.69 -23.40
N GLU A 115 -27.83 -0.37 -22.73
CA GLU A 115 -29.10 -0.33 -21.99
C GLU A 115 -29.12 0.75 -20.90
N SER A 116 -27.94 1.09 -20.38
CA SER A 116 -27.73 2.12 -19.36
C SER A 116 -27.40 3.52 -19.93
N ASN A 117 -27.42 3.71 -21.25
CA ASN A 117 -26.97 4.93 -21.96
C ASN A 117 -25.52 5.36 -21.65
N ILE A 118 -24.63 4.39 -21.39
CA ILE A 118 -23.20 4.63 -21.16
C ILE A 118 -22.45 4.38 -22.48
N SER A 119 -21.63 5.34 -22.91
CA SER A 119 -20.83 5.16 -24.12
C SER A 119 -19.72 4.11 -23.91
N VAL A 120 -19.28 3.45 -24.98
CA VAL A 120 -18.16 2.50 -24.92
C VAL A 120 -16.89 3.15 -24.35
N GLU A 121 -16.67 4.43 -24.67
CA GLU A 121 -15.51 5.17 -24.16
C GLU A 121 -15.61 5.46 -22.66
N ASP A 122 -16.80 5.81 -22.16
CA ASP A 122 -17.03 6.03 -20.73
C ASP A 122 -16.90 4.71 -19.94
N ALA A 123 -17.43 3.62 -20.49
CA ALA A 123 -17.29 2.28 -19.92
C ALA A 123 -15.81 1.86 -19.87
N GLU A 124 -15.06 2.04 -20.96
CA GLU A 124 -13.63 1.74 -21.02
C GLU A 124 -12.85 2.54 -19.98
N CYS A 125 -13.09 3.86 -19.88
CA CYS A 125 -12.44 4.71 -18.88
C CYS A 125 -12.76 4.28 -17.44
N TRP A 126 -14.01 3.89 -17.17
CA TRP A 126 -14.42 3.40 -15.86
C TRP A 126 -13.71 2.09 -15.49
N ILE A 127 -13.72 1.09 -16.39
CA ILE A 127 -13.04 -0.20 -16.16
C ILE A 127 -11.54 0.03 -15.96
N LEU A 128 -10.89 0.85 -16.81
CA LEU A 128 -9.48 1.22 -16.66
C LEU A 128 -9.20 1.82 -15.27
N THR A 129 -10.08 2.69 -14.78
CA THR A 129 -9.92 3.33 -13.46
C THR A 129 -9.99 2.30 -12.32
N CYS A 130 -10.95 1.38 -12.38
CA CYS A 130 -11.09 0.29 -11.41
C CYS A 130 -9.87 -0.65 -11.42
N ASP A 131 -9.35 -0.99 -12.60
CA ASP A 131 -8.18 -1.85 -12.74
C ASP A 131 -6.90 -1.13 -12.28
N ILE A 132 -6.75 0.17 -12.56
CA ILE A 132 -5.65 0.99 -12.03
C ILE A 132 -5.66 0.99 -10.51
N GLN A 133 -6.82 1.20 -9.87
CA GLN A 133 -6.93 1.14 -8.41
C GLN A 133 -6.47 -0.21 -7.87
N THR A 134 -6.92 -1.29 -8.50
CA THR A 134 -6.56 -2.66 -8.10
C THR A 134 -5.08 -2.96 -8.30
N GLU A 135 -4.50 -2.57 -9.43
CA GLU A 135 -3.09 -2.79 -9.75
C GLU A 135 -2.14 -1.90 -8.96
N LEU A 136 -2.57 -0.69 -8.57
CA LEU A 136 -1.80 0.22 -7.73
C LEU A 136 -1.53 -0.41 -6.35
N LEU A 137 -2.55 -1.00 -5.72
CA LEU A 137 -2.41 -1.65 -4.41
C LEU A 137 -1.42 -2.82 -4.44
N LYS A 138 -1.35 -3.55 -5.55
CA LYS A 138 -0.40 -4.66 -5.75
C LYS A 138 1.05 -4.21 -5.88
N GLN A 139 1.31 -2.90 -6.06
CA GLN A 139 2.69 -2.38 -6.09
C GLN A 139 3.32 -2.27 -4.70
N TYR A 140 2.52 -2.34 -3.64
CA TYR A 140 3.00 -2.19 -2.26
C TYR A 140 3.25 -3.55 -1.61
N ASP A 141 4.53 -3.90 -1.45
CA ASP A 141 5.00 -5.13 -0.80
C ASP A 141 5.61 -4.88 0.60
N LYS A 142 5.51 -3.65 1.09
CA LYS A 142 6.02 -3.25 2.41
C LYS A 142 5.03 -3.64 3.50
N GLY A 143 5.57 -4.18 4.59
CA GLY A 143 4.85 -4.35 5.83
C GLY A 143 4.82 -3.06 6.65
N VAL A 144 3.79 -2.92 7.48
CA VAL A 144 3.54 -1.75 8.31
C VAL A 144 3.50 -2.16 9.78
N CYS A 145 4.29 -1.47 10.60
CA CYS A 145 4.24 -1.59 12.06
C CYS A 145 3.71 -0.27 12.65
N CYS A 146 2.54 -0.34 13.28
CA CYS A 146 1.83 0.81 13.80
C CYS A 146 2.13 1.01 15.30
N PHE A 147 2.30 2.27 15.69
CA PHE A 147 2.49 2.72 17.06
C PHE A 147 1.61 3.93 17.34
N SER A 148 1.33 4.20 18.61
CA SER A 148 0.70 5.43 19.07
C SER A 148 1.72 6.33 19.76
N SER A 149 1.52 7.65 19.73
CA SER A 149 2.27 8.56 20.60
C SER A 149 1.73 8.63 22.04
N THR A 150 0.60 7.97 22.36
CA THR A 150 -0.01 8.02 23.71
C THR A 150 -0.03 6.64 24.40
N PRO A 151 0.40 6.55 25.67
CA PRO A 151 0.36 5.30 26.45
C PRO A 151 -0.97 5.04 27.18
N ASP A 152 -1.84 6.04 27.24
CA ASP A 152 -2.99 6.14 28.15
C ASP A 152 -4.31 6.39 27.40
N SER A 153 -4.55 5.67 26.30
CA SER A 153 -5.82 5.73 25.56
C SER A 153 -6.73 4.57 25.90
N SER A 154 -7.86 4.84 26.56
CA SER A 154 -8.88 3.82 26.88
C SER A 154 -9.40 3.10 25.63
N LEU A 155 -9.54 3.81 24.51
CA LEU A 155 -9.98 3.21 23.23
C LEU A 155 -8.93 2.24 22.68
N LEU A 156 -7.65 2.62 22.72
CA LEU A 156 -6.57 1.72 22.27
C LEU A 156 -6.43 0.49 23.17
N TRP A 157 -6.63 0.65 24.49
CA TRP A 157 -6.71 -0.48 25.42
C TRP A 157 -7.89 -1.42 25.11
N SER A 158 -9.05 -0.87 24.75
CA SER A 158 -10.23 -1.64 24.36
C SER A 158 -9.98 -2.44 23.08
N HIS A 159 -9.47 -1.79 22.02
CA HIS A 159 -9.29 -2.40 20.70
C HIS A 159 -8.06 -3.31 20.58
N TYR A 160 -6.92 -2.87 21.09
CA TYR A 160 -5.63 -3.52 20.84
C TYR A 160 -4.94 -4.03 22.11
N GLY A 161 -5.38 -3.56 23.29
CA GLY A 161 -4.90 -3.99 24.60
C GLY A 161 -5.70 -5.14 25.21
N ASP A 162 -6.25 -6.04 24.39
CA ASP A 162 -7.05 -7.20 24.82
C ASP A 162 -8.18 -6.84 25.79
N GLN A 163 -9.01 -5.86 25.39
CA GLN A 163 -10.12 -5.37 26.21
C GLN A 163 -9.66 -4.96 27.62
N HIS A 164 -8.59 -4.16 27.70
CA HIS A 164 -7.96 -3.69 28.94
C HIS A 164 -7.20 -4.73 29.79
N ARG A 165 -6.92 -5.93 29.26
CA ARG A 165 -6.20 -7.00 29.99
C ARG A 165 -4.77 -7.26 29.49
N GLY A 166 -4.38 -6.57 28.43
CA GLY A 166 -3.10 -6.76 27.75
C GLY A 166 -1.97 -5.90 28.32
N LEU A 167 -1.10 -5.45 27.41
CA LEU A 167 0.09 -4.66 27.69
C LEU A 167 0.11 -3.39 26.84
N CYS A 168 0.71 -2.33 27.38
CA CYS A 168 1.15 -1.16 26.63
C CYS A 168 2.68 -1.09 26.68
N ILE A 169 3.33 -1.29 25.53
CA ILE A 169 4.78 -1.40 25.43
C ILE A 169 5.34 -0.10 24.87
N GLY A 170 6.25 0.54 25.60
CA GLY A 170 6.93 1.76 25.15
C GLY A 170 8.27 1.45 24.47
N TYR A 171 8.47 2.00 23.28
CA TYR A 171 9.68 1.90 22.46
C TYR A 171 10.40 3.23 22.44
N SER A 172 11.71 3.24 22.66
CA SER A 172 12.54 4.44 22.52
C SER A 172 13.14 4.52 21.12
N LEU A 173 13.13 5.71 20.51
CA LEU A 173 13.79 5.95 19.22
C LEU A 173 15.31 6.23 19.35
N LYS A 174 15.86 6.16 20.56
CA LYS A 174 17.31 6.35 20.82
C LYS A 174 18.11 5.11 20.41
N ARG A 175 17.98 4.72 19.14
CA ARG A 175 18.68 3.59 18.49
C ARG A 175 19.67 4.12 17.46
N LYS A 176 20.52 3.24 16.93
CA LYS A 176 21.53 3.56 15.90
C LYS A 176 21.45 2.51 14.79
N PRO A 177 20.97 2.86 13.58
CA PRO A 177 20.46 4.18 13.17
C PRO A 177 19.16 4.59 13.89
N ILE A 178 18.83 5.88 13.86
CA ILE A 178 17.54 6.34 14.42
C ILE A 178 16.41 5.85 13.49
N PRO A 179 15.40 5.13 13.99
CA PRO A 179 14.30 4.62 13.17
C PRO A 179 13.50 5.78 12.60
N THR A 180 13.13 5.70 11.32
CA THR A 180 12.32 6.73 10.66
C THR A 180 10.84 6.37 10.75
N LEU A 181 10.14 7.00 11.68
CA LEU A 181 8.68 6.92 11.78
C LEU A 181 7.97 7.94 10.89
N HIS A 182 6.81 7.54 10.39
CA HIS A 182 5.94 8.36 9.56
C HIS A 182 4.63 8.62 10.30
N LYS A 183 4.28 9.90 10.50
CA LYS A 183 3.02 10.27 11.14
C LYS A 183 1.86 9.99 10.19
N VAL A 184 0.81 9.35 10.69
CA VAL A 184 -0.44 9.17 9.94
C VAL A 184 -1.12 10.53 9.76
N ASP A 185 -1.62 10.75 8.55
CA ASP A 185 -2.43 11.90 8.19
C ASP A 185 -3.91 11.52 8.25
N TYR A 186 -4.65 12.22 9.11
CA TYR A 186 -6.06 11.92 9.33
C TYR A 186 -6.93 12.79 8.44
N SER A 187 -7.49 12.19 7.40
CA SER A 187 -8.33 12.86 6.41
C SER A 187 -9.42 11.92 5.92
N ASP A 188 -10.62 12.46 5.70
CA ASP A 188 -11.74 11.73 5.10
C ASP A 188 -11.65 11.72 3.56
N ASP A 189 -10.81 12.59 2.99
CA ASP A 189 -10.48 12.56 1.56
C ASP A 189 -9.43 11.48 1.28
N ARG A 190 -9.89 10.41 0.65
CA ARG A 190 -9.09 9.26 0.21
C ARG A 190 -8.94 9.22 -1.32
N CYS A 191 -9.31 10.29 -2.01
CA CYS A 191 -9.26 10.35 -3.45
C CYS A 191 -7.80 10.42 -3.92
N LEU A 192 -7.52 9.70 -4.99
CA LEU A 192 -6.23 9.69 -5.65
C LEU A 192 -6.44 9.90 -7.14
N HIS A 193 -5.96 11.04 -7.64
CA HIS A 193 -6.13 11.41 -9.03
C HIS A 193 -5.16 10.66 -9.95
N THR A 194 -5.64 10.23 -11.12
CA THR A 194 -4.83 9.50 -12.10
C THR A 194 -3.67 10.33 -12.63
N SER A 195 -3.78 11.66 -12.65
CA SER A 195 -2.68 12.57 -12.98
C SER A 195 -1.49 12.48 -12.01
N LEU A 196 -1.74 12.27 -10.71
CA LEU A 196 -0.70 12.01 -9.72
C LEU A 196 -0.03 10.65 -9.98
N ILE A 197 -0.83 9.62 -10.30
CA ILE A 197 -0.32 8.29 -10.66
C ILE A 197 0.55 8.39 -11.93
N ALA A 198 0.10 9.10 -12.97
CA ALA A 198 0.85 9.30 -14.20
C ALA A 198 2.21 9.95 -13.93
N ARG A 199 2.24 11.04 -13.15
CA ARG A 199 3.48 11.72 -12.75
C ARG A 199 4.43 10.79 -11.97
N ALA A 200 3.91 10.03 -11.03
CA ALA A 200 4.70 9.12 -10.21
C ALA A 200 5.21 7.90 -10.99
N ILE A 201 4.35 7.27 -11.79
CA ILE A 201 4.58 5.99 -12.44
C ILE A 201 5.20 6.17 -13.82
N LEU A 202 4.60 6.98 -14.70
CA LEU A 202 5.06 7.17 -16.07
C LEU A 202 6.26 8.13 -16.13
N ASN A 203 6.13 9.31 -15.52
CA ASN A 203 7.16 10.34 -15.57
C ASN A 203 8.30 10.14 -14.55
N ASN A 204 8.15 9.16 -13.65
CA ASN A 204 9.11 8.84 -12.60
C ASN A 204 9.45 10.02 -11.67
N GLU A 205 8.53 10.97 -11.49
CA GLU A 205 8.75 12.15 -10.66
C GLU A 205 8.87 11.78 -9.17
N PHE A 206 10.00 12.14 -8.55
CA PHE A 206 10.28 11.78 -7.15
C PHE A 206 9.28 12.37 -6.16
N SER A 207 8.91 13.64 -6.32
CA SER A 207 7.90 14.32 -5.50
C SER A 207 6.55 13.61 -5.60
N ALA A 208 6.09 13.31 -6.82
CA ALA A 208 4.84 12.62 -7.06
C ALA A 208 4.84 11.19 -6.47
N LYS A 209 5.94 10.44 -6.59
CA LYS A 209 6.08 9.13 -5.93
C LYS A 209 5.94 9.23 -4.41
N LYS A 210 6.62 10.20 -3.80
CA LYS A 210 6.53 10.42 -2.35
C LYS A 210 5.11 10.81 -1.92
N GLU A 211 4.43 11.64 -2.70
CA GLU A 211 3.05 12.04 -2.45
C GLU A 211 2.07 10.88 -2.62
N LEU A 212 2.25 10.06 -3.67
CA LEU A 212 1.51 8.83 -3.92
C LEU A 212 1.67 7.85 -2.75
N ASP A 213 2.91 7.55 -2.35
CA ASP A 213 3.22 6.64 -1.24
C ASP A 213 2.63 7.13 0.09
N ASN A 214 2.72 8.43 0.39
CA ASN A 214 2.12 8.99 1.59
C ASN A 214 0.59 8.90 1.54
N THR A 215 -0.02 9.17 0.39
CA THR A 215 -1.47 9.10 0.20
C THR A 215 -1.98 7.67 0.39
N VAL A 216 -1.25 6.68 -0.12
CA VAL A 216 -1.62 5.27 0.05
C VAL A 216 -1.33 4.82 1.48
N LEU A 217 -0.13 5.04 2.02
CA LEU A 217 0.33 4.36 3.24
C LEU A 217 0.10 5.14 4.54
N LEU A 218 -0.20 6.43 4.49
CA LEU A 218 -0.30 7.27 5.69
C LEU A 218 -1.66 7.92 5.89
N ARG A 219 -2.58 7.85 4.94
CA ARG A 219 -3.94 8.39 5.13
C ARG A 219 -4.80 7.43 5.93
N LYS A 220 -5.54 7.97 6.89
CA LYS A 220 -6.53 7.23 7.69
C LYS A 220 -7.74 8.09 7.98
N ALA A 221 -8.93 7.48 8.08
CA ALA A 221 -10.17 8.22 8.31
C ALA A 221 -10.16 8.98 9.65
N THR A 222 -10.80 10.14 9.70
CA THR A 222 -10.77 11.03 10.88
C THR A 222 -11.31 10.41 12.17
N PRO A 223 -12.27 9.46 12.17
CA PRO A 223 -12.70 8.81 13.41
C PRO A 223 -11.59 8.08 14.15
N TRP A 224 -10.52 7.66 13.46
CA TRP A 224 -9.37 6.98 14.05
C TRP A 224 -8.30 7.94 14.60
N LYS A 225 -8.53 9.26 14.57
CA LYS A 225 -7.57 10.27 15.01
C LYS A 225 -7.09 10.08 16.45
N TYR A 226 -7.92 9.48 17.30
CA TYR A 226 -7.57 9.17 18.70
C TYR A 226 -6.38 8.21 18.81
N GLU A 227 -6.05 7.44 17.76
CA GLU A 227 -4.92 6.52 17.78
C GLU A 227 -3.57 7.24 17.81
N SER A 228 -3.51 8.50 17.35
CA SER A 228 -2.27 9.30 17.29
C SER A 228 -1.11 8.50 16.65
N GLU A 229 -1.40 7.92 15.49
CA GLU A 229 -0.63 6.81 14.92
C GLU A 229 0.65 7.28 14.21
N TRP A 230 1.71 6.48 14.39
CA TRP A 230 2.97 6.54 13.68
C TRP A 230 3.27 5.17 13.08
N ARG A 231 3.70 5.14 11.83
CA ARG A 231 4.02 3.92 11.06
C ARG A 231 5.52 3.79 10.85
N LEU A 232 6.02 2.58 11.02
CA LEU A 232 7.32 2.13 10.58
C LEU A 232 7.12 1.15 9.42
N PHE A 233 7.98 1.20 8.41
CA PHE A 233 7.88 0.33 7.24
C PHE A 233 9.11 -0.57 7.14
N ASP A 234 8.89 -1.85 6.86
CA ASP A 234 9.92 -2.85 6.59
C ASP A 234 9.29 -3.99 5.76
N HIS A 235 9.95 -5.13 5.61
CA HIS A 235 9.41 -6.30 4.92
C HIS A 235 8.20 -6.87 5.68
N VAL A 236 7.21 -7.41 4.97
CA VAL A 236 6.06 -8.07 5.61
C VAL A 236 6.54 -9.24 6.47
N GLY A 237 6.05 -9.30 7.72
CA GLY A 237 6.37 -10.36 8.67
C GLY A 237 7.20 -9.89 9.86
N LEU A 238 7.92 -10.83 10.47
CA LEU A 238 8.73 -10.57 11.66
C LEU A 238 10.13 -10.09 11.24
N ASN A 239 10.51 -8.90 11.69
CA ASN A 239 11.81 -8.29 11.42
C ASN A 239 12.49 -7.92 12.73
N ASP A 240 13.80 -7.71 12.67
CA ASP A 240 14.55 -7.18 13.81
C ASP A 240 14.13 -5.72 14.07
N SER A 241 14.05 -5.37 15.36
CA SER A 241 13.77 -4.00 15.80
C SER A 241 14.97 -3.11 15.46
N PRO A 242 14.78 -1.98 14.74
CA PRO A 242 15.87 -1.13 14.25
C PRO A 242 16.61 -0.36 15.35
#